data_AF-A0A7W4Z8K7-F1
#
_entry.id   AF-A0A7W4Z8K7-F1
#
_cell.length_a   1.000
_cell.length_b   1.000
_cell.length_c   1.000
_cell.angle_alpha   90.00
_cell.angle_beta   90.00
_cell.angle_gamma   90.00
#
_symmetry.space_group_name_H-M   'P 1'
#
loop_
_entity.id
_entity.type
_entity.pdbx_description
1 polymer ?
#
loop_
_entity_poly.entity_id
_entity_poly.type
_entity_poly.pdbx_seq_one_letter_code
_entity_poly.pdbx_strand_id
1 'polypeptide(L)'
;MPDTLVFRCSLKPLEVTFEIVGRHYSGRVNCGNLFLAADIPDVPLVSFDSAEADKLYTLMMIDPDGDAHGSWPDSVPPGKNAPVRHWIVGNIPGRVLASGYREQNGETDAEGVQILEPYRYPHIPGVSDRYGLFVFEQPGRIAFESLSTSVVNFDYRAFINKYRLGQPVASNYFVAVYTSVSPFSGKLFHGNDVEGMWHRDLGEGELVP
;
A
#
# COMPACT_ATOMS: atom_id res chain seq x y z
N MET A 1 -15.72 18.09 2.79
CA MET A 1 -14.93 18.36 1.55
C MET A 1 -15.02 17.07 0.73
N PRO A 2 -14.30 16.75 -0.38
CA PRO A 2 -14.41 15.38 -0.89
C PRO A 2 -13.71 14.47 0.13
N ASP A 3 -14.49 13.87 1.02
CA ASP A 3 -14.01 13.09 2.16
C ASP A 3 -13.56 11.68 1.74
N THR A 4 -13.26 11.45 0.45
CA THR A 4 -12.97 10.11 -0.08
C THR A 4 -11.60 10.13 -0.74
N LEU A 5 -10.75 9.19 -0.35
CA LEU A 5 -9.45 9.00 -0.98
C LEU A 5 -9.64 8.52 -2.42
N VAL A 6 -8.99 9.20 -3.36
CA VAL A 6 -9.07 8.88 -4.78
C VAL A 6 -7.80 8.17 -5.20
N PHE A 7 -7.92 6.93 -5.67
CA PHE A 7 -6.82 6.09 -6.10
C PHE A 7 -6.36 6.54 -7.48
N ARG A 8 -5.47 7.54 -7.49
CA ARG A 8 -4.88 8.15 -8.68
C ARG A 8 -3.47 8.61 -8.38
N CYS A 9 -2.67 8.82 -9.41
CA CYS A 9 -1.40 9.49 -9.26
C CYS A 9 -1.61 11.00 -9.14
N SER A 10 -0.93 11.60 -8.18
CA SER A 10 -0.85 13.06 -8.06
C SER A 10 0.05 13.63 -9.16
N LEU A 11 -0.20 14.89 -9.54
CA LEU A 11 0.64 15.61 -10.52
C LEU A 11 2.10 15.72 -10.06
N LYS A 12 2.30 16.02 -8.77
CA LYS A 12 3.60 15.87 -8.13
C LYS A 12 3.76 14.40 -7.74
N PRO A 13 4.74 13.66 -8.30
CA PRO A 13 4.78 12.22 -8.12
C PRO A 13 5.10 11.85 -6.68
N LEU A 14 4.33 10.91 -6.13
CA LEU A 14 4.72 10.13 -4.96
C LEU A 14 5.46 8.89 -5.47
N GLU A 15 6.77 8.88 -5.32
CA GLU A 15 7.62 7.78 -5.75
C GLU A 15 7.55 6.68 -4.68
N VAL A 16 7.19 5.47 -5.11
CA VAL A 16 7.12 4.29 -4.24
C VAL A 16 7.85 3.17 -4.95
N THR A 17 8.84 2.57 -4.29
CA THR A 17 9.65 1.51 -4.88
C THR A 17 9.77 0.34 -3.91
N PHE A 18 9.25 -0.82 -4.32
CA PHE A 18 9.48 -2.08 -3.65
C PHE A 18 10.83 -2.68 -4.04
N GLU A 19 11.44 -3.44 -3.14
CA GLU A 19 12.50 -4.36 -3.52
C GLU A 19 11.86 -5.67 -3.98
N ILE A 20 11.90 -5.94 -5.29
CA ILE A 20 11.32 -7.15 -5.87
C ILE A 20 12.18 -8.35 -5.52
N VAL A 21 11.57 -9.38 -4.93
CA VAL A 21 12.22 -10.68 -4.68
C VAL A 21 12.76 -11.23 -5.99
N GLY A 22 14.06 -11.56 -6.03
CA GLY A 22 14.72 -12.05 -7.24
C GLY A 22 14.98 -11.00 -8.33
N ARG A 23 14.48 -9.76 -8.18
CA ARG A 23 14.73 -8.61 -9.07
C ARG A 23 14.37 -8.87 -10.54
N HIS A 24 13.33 -9.67 -10.77
CA HIS A 24 12.89 -10.07 -12.11
C HIS A 24 12.20 -8.93 -12.89
N TYR A 25 11.73 -7.88 -12.20
CA TYR A 25 11.11 -6.71 -12.82
C TYR A 25 11.25 -5.47 -11.92
N SER A 26 10.80 -4.33 -12.44
CA SER A 26 10.85 -3.06 -11.72
C SER A 26 9.92 -3.05 -10.50
N GLY A 27 10.45 -2.65 -9.35
CA GLY A 27 9.68 -2.41 -8.13
C GLY A 27 8.96 -1.06 -8.06
N ARG A 28 9.11 -0.21 -9.09
CA ARG A 28 8.52 1.13 -9.12
C ARG A 28 7.00 1.04 -9.28
N VAL A 29 6.28 1.66 -8.36
CA VAL A 29 4.83 1.86 -8.48
C VAL A 29 4.54 2.95 -9.52
N ASN A 30 3.66 2.64 -10.45
CA ASN A 30 3.26 3.51 -11.55
C ASN A 30 1.76 3.35 -11.85
N CYS A 31 0.93 4.11 -11.14
CA CYS A 31 -0.48 4.32 -11.46
C CYS A 31 -1.31 3.06 -11.77
N GLY A 32 -1.34 2.13 -10.84
CA GLY A 32 -2.13 0.91 -10.97
C GLY A 32 -1.42 -0.21 -11.73
N ASN A 33 -0.10 -0.13 -11.88
CA ASN A 33 0.68 -1.27 -12.33
C ASN A 33 0.48 -2.48 -11.40
N LEU A 34 0.71 -3.66 -11.96
CA LEU A 34 0.54 -4.93 -11.25
C LEU A 34 1.83 -5.33 -10.53
N PHE A 35 1.67 -5.87 -9.32
CA PHE A 35 2.69 -6.64 -8.61
C PHE A 35 2.15 -8.04 -8.30
N LEU A 36 3.04 -9.02 -8.22
CA LEU A 36 2.72 -10.29 -7.56
C LEU A 36 2.92 -10.11 -6.06
N ALA A 37 1.91 -10.45 -5.25
CA ALA A 37 1.97 -10.22 -3.81
C ALA A 37 3.18 -10.92 -3.16
N ALA A 38 3.54 -12.11 -3.66
CA ALA A 38 4.69 -12.87 -3.19
C ALA A 38 6.05 -12.21 -3.46
N ASP A 39 6.12 -11.24 -4.38
CA ASP A 39 7.37 -10.58 -4.77
C ASP A 39 7.63 -9.27 -4.00
N ILE A 40 6.66 -8.78 -3.22
CA ILE A 40 6.75 -7.52 -2.46
C ILE A 40 6.51 -7.70 -0.95
N PRO A 41 7.19 -8.65 -0.28
CA PRO A 41 6.99 -8.91 1.15
C PRO A 41 7.47 -7.75 2.03
N ASP A 42 8.43 -6.97 1.55
CA ASP A 42 9.13 -5.94 2.33
C ASP A 42 8.53 -4.54 2.11
N VAL A 43 8.69 -3.70 3.13
CA VAL A 43 8.26 -2.30 3.09
C VAL A 43 8.97 -1.53 1.96
N PRO A 44 8.21 -0.74 1.16
CA PRO A 44 8.79 0.04 0.07
C PRO A 44 9.52 1.28 0.57
N LEU A 45 10.43 1.78 -0.26
CA LEU A 45 10.94 3.15 -0.13
C LEU A 45 9.89 4.12 -0.68
N VAL A 46 9.55 5.16 0.08
CA VAL A 46 8.62 6.21 -0.34
C VAL A 46 9.33 7.56 -0.35
N SER A 47 9.35 8.25 -1.49
CA SER A 47 9.85 9.61 -1.58
C SER A 47 8.85 10.58 -2.20
N PHE A 48 8.88 11.82 -1.71
CA PHE A 48 8.12 12.93 -2.25
C PHE A 48 9.03 14.16 -2.37
N ASP A 49 9.65 14.33 -3.53
CA ASP A 49 10.65 15.39 -3.78
C ASP A 49 10.10 16.81 -3.58
N SER A 50 8.77 16.98 -3.68
CA SER A 50 8.10 18.25 -3.44
C SER A 50 7.73 18.50 -1.96
N ALA A 51 8.19 17.66 -1.04
CA ALA A 51 8.00 17.87 0.39
C ALA A 51 8.82 19.09 0.87
N GLU A 52 8.18 19.98 1.61
CA GLU A 52 8.85 21.12 2.24
C GLU A 52 9.63 20.65 3.47
N ALA A 53 10.91 20.98 3.54
CA ALA A 53 11.86 20.37 4.48
C ALA A 53 11.52 20.54 5.98
N ASP A 54 10.86 21.64 6.32
CA ASP A 54 10.46 22.05 7.67
C ASP A 54 9.04 21.61 8.06
N LYS A 55 8.28 21.05 7.11
CA LYS A 55 6.95 20.50 7.33
C LYS A 55 6.99 19.07 7.85
N LEU A 56 5.87 18.64 8.40
CA LEU A 56 5.64 17.27 8.83
C LEU A 56 4.54 16.64 7.98
N TYR A 57 4.69 15.35 7.71
CA TYR A 57 3.79 14.61 6.84
C TYR A 57 3.27 13.35 7.51
N THR A 58 2.06 12.95 7.12
CA THR A 58 1.49 11.64 7.44
C THR A 58 1.43 10.82 6.15
N LEU A 59 1.92 9.58 6.20
CA LEU A 59 1.80 8.57 5.16
C LEU A 59 0.72 7.55 5.55
N MET A 60 -0.13 7.19 4.60
CA MET A 60 -1.19 6.20 4.76
C MET A 60 -1.22 5.26 3.55
N MET A 61 -1.19 3.94 3.79
CA MET A 61 -1.46 2.91 2.80
C MET A 61 -2.79 2.21 3.14
N ILE A 62 -3.75 2.31 2.24
CA ILE A 62 -5.11 1.75 2.39
C ILE A 62 -5.41 0.80 1.25
N ASP A 63 -6.01 -0.33 1.60
CA ASP A 63 -6.65 -1.27 0.70
C ASP A 63 -8.18 -1.06 0.77
N PRO A 64 -8.85 -0.62 -0.31
CA PRO A 64 -10.29 -0.41 -0.34
C PRO A 64 -11.07 -1.69 -0.68
N ASP A 65 -10.37 -2.82 -0.87
CA ASP A 65 -10.87 -4.04 -1.47
C ASP A 65 -10.84 -5.22 -0.48
N GLY A 66 -10.53 -5.00 0.79
CA GLY A 66 -10.45 -6.07 1.80
C GLY A 66 -11.64 -7.03 1.80
N ASP A 67 -11.35 -8.31 1.51
CA ASP A 67 -12.34 -9.38 1.33
C ASP A 67 -13.28 -9.20 0.11
N ALA A 68 -12.79 -8.53 -0.93
CA ALA A 68 -13.37 -8.56 -2.26
C ALA A 68 -12.82 -9.76 -3.03
N HIS A 69 -13.63 -10.34 -3.91
CA HIS A 69 -13.24 -11.49 -4.72
C HIS A 69 -12.47 -11.08 -6.01
N GLY A 70 -11.65 -10.04 -5.94
CA GLY A 70 -10.86 -9.50 -7.05
C GLY A 70 -11.33 -8.14 -7.56
N SER A 71 -10.41 -7.20 -7.71
CA SER A 71 -10.70 -5.79 -8.01
C SER A 71 -10.00 -5.24 -9.27
N TRP A 72 -9.50 -6.16 -10.10
CA TRP A 72 -8.86 -5.88 -11.39
C TRP A 72 -9.25 -6.96 -12.43
N PRO A 73 -9.45 -6.61 -13.72
CA PRO A 73 -9.39 -5.25 -14.29
C PRO A 73 -10.62 -4.39 -14.00
N ASP A 74 -11.73 -5.03 -13.61
CA ASP A 74 -12.99 -4.35 -13.34
C ASP A 74 -13.10 -3.98 -11.86
N SER A 75 -13.61 -2.78 -11.58
CA SER A 75 -13.86 -2.35 -10.21
C SER A 75 -15.05 -3.11 -9.63
N VAL A 76 -14.84 -3.77 -8.49
CA VAL A 76 -15.90 -4.41 -7.71
C VAL A 76 -16.31 -3.53 -6.52
N PRO A 77 -17.51 -3.74 -5.94
CA PRO A 77 -17.86 -3.15 -4.66
C PRO A 77 -16.84 -3.53 -3.57
N PRO A 78 -16.55 -2.63 -2.60
CA PRO A 78 -15.68 -2.95 -1.47
C PRO A 78 -16.13 -4.22 -0.75
N GLY A 79 -15.16 -5.06 -0.37
CA GLY A 79 -15.42 -6.26 0.40
C GLY A 79 -15.83 -5.98 1.85
N LYS A 80 -16.21 -7.02 2.59
CA LYS A 80 -16.72 -6.91 3.97
C LYS A 80 -15.70 -6.33 4.97
N ASN A 81 -14.41 -6.44 4.66
CA ASN A 81 -13.34 -5.97 5.53
C ASN A 81 -12.77 -4.61 5.10
N ALA A 82 -13.27 -4.05 4.00
CA ALA A 82 -12.79 -2.79 3.47
C ALA A 82 -13.27 -1.56 4.26
N PRO A 83 -12.47 -0.48 4.32
CA PRO A 83 -11.06 -0.41 3.93
C PRO A 83 -10.16 -1.06 4.98
N VAL A 84 -9.08 -1.70 4.54
CA VAL A 84 -8.01 -2.22 5.40
C VAL A 84 -6.86 -1.23 5.43
N ARG A 85 -6.38 -0.88 6.61
CA ARG A 85 -5.13 -0.11 6.73
C ARG A 85 -3.92 -1.03 6.75
N HIS A 86 -2.95 -0.73 5.90
CA HIS A 86 -1.73 -1.50 5.74
C HIS A 86 -0.50 -0.80 6.29
N TRP A 87 -0.51 0.53 6.35
CA TRP A 87 0.61 1.30 6.86
C TRP A 87 0.15 2.70 7.23
N ILE A 88 0.47 3.16 8.44
CA ILE A 88 0.19 4.54 8.86
C ILE A 88 1.39 5.06 9.65
N VAL A 89 1.99 6.13 9.14
CA VAL A 89 3.14 6.77 9.75
C VAL A 89 2.89 8.26 9.86
N GLY A 90 2.98 8.78 11.06
CA GLY A 90 2.82 10.19 11.37
C GLY A 90 4.16 10.88 11.62
N ASN A 91 4.14 12.21 11.54
CA ASN A 91 5.26 13.09 11.87
C ASN A 91 6.54 12.83 11.05
N ILE A 92 6.43 12.42 9.78
CA ILE A 92 7.59 12.29 8.88
C ILE A 92 8.12 13.69 8.56
N PRO A 93 9.38 14.04 8.89
CA PRO A 93 9.97 15.31 8.47
C PRO A 93 10.04 15.39 6.95
N GLY A 94 9.66 16.52 6.36
CA GLY A 94 9.66 16.69 4.91
C GLY A 94 11.03 16.44 4.27
N ARG A 95 12.12 16.82 4.96
CA ARG A 95 13.49 16.50 4.52
C ARG A 95 13.75 14.98 4.41
N VAL A 96 13.18 14.18 5.31
CA VAL A 96 13.31 12.71 5.30
C VAL A 96 12.45 12.14 4.19
N LEU A 97 11.22 12.65 4.04
CA LEU A 97 10.32 12.22 2.98
C LEU A 97 10.87 12.57 1.58
N ALA A 98 11.50 13.72 1.41
CA ALA A 98 12.14 14.11 0.15
C ALA A 98 13.35 13.22 -0.18
N SER A 99 14.13 12.81 0.82
CA SER A 99 15.27 11.89 0.61
C SER A 99 14.88 10.42 0.47
N GLY A 100 13.63 10.07 0.81
CA GLY A 100 13.13 8.70 0.89
C GLY A 100 12.98 8.22 2.33
N TYR A 101 11.74 7.91 2.70
CA TYR A 101 11.37 7.27 3.96
C TYR A 101 11.20 5.76 3.77
N ARG A 102 11.75 4.98 4.69
CA ARG A 102 11.56 3.53 4.78
C ARG A 102 11.50 3.13 6.25
N GLU A 103 10.47 2.39 6.62
CA GLU A 103 10.40 1.72 7.93
C GLU A 103 11.36 0.53 7.96
N GLN A 104 11.84 0.15 9.14
CA GLN A 104 12.65 -1.05 9.35
C GLN A 104 12.01 -1.87 10.47
N ASN A 105 11.27 -2.92 10.11
CA ASN A 105 10.64 -3.85 11.08
C ASN A 105 9.80 -3.16 12.18
N GLY A 106 8.97 -2.19 11.83
CA GLY A 106 8.20 -1.40 12.80
C GLY A 106 8.99 -0.31 13.53
N GLU A 107 10.24 -0.06 13.14
CA GLU A 107 11.10 0.98 13.69
C GLU A 107 11.56 1.97 12.60
N THR A 108 12.13 3.09 13.03
CA THR A 108 12.73 4.08 12.12
C THR A 108 13.79 4.92 12.84
N ASP A 109 14.88 5.22 12.13
CA ASP A 109 15.96 6.09 12.61
C ASP A 109 15.58 7.59 12.51
N ALA A 110 14.46 7.91 11.86
CA ALA A 110 14.03 9.28 11.68
C ALA A 110 13.44 9.84 12.98
N GLU A 111 14.17 10.76 13.61
CA GLU A 111 13.77 11.37 14.87
C GLU A 111 12.36 11.99 14.80
N GLY A 112 11.54 11.65 15.79
CA GLY A 112 10.20 12.20 15.96
C GLY A 112 9.13 11.57 15.06
N VAL A 113 9.48 10.66 14.17
CA VAL A 113 8.50 9.86 13.42
C VAL A 113 7.74 8.93 14.36
N GLN A 114 6.45 8.72 14.09
CA GLN A 114 5.59 7.82 14.85
C GLN A 114 4.94 6.82 13.91
N ILE A 115 5.30 5.54 14.04
CA ILE A 115 4.67 4.44 13.32
C ILE A 115 3.41 4.04 14.09
N LEU A 116 2.23 4.29 13.50
CA LEU A 116 0.93 4.02 14.12
C LEU A 116 0.40 2.64 13.73
N GLU A 117 0.66 2.25 12.50
CA GLU A 117 0.42 0.91 11.96
C GLU A 117 1.69 0.56 11.18
N PRO A 118 2.51 -0.39 11.65
CA PRO A 118 3.66 -0.90 10.90
C PRO A 118 3.25 -1.41 9.53
N TYR A 119 4.19 -1.44 8.58
CA TYR A 119 3.89 -1.93 7.25
C TYR A 119 3.41 -3.38 7.31
N ARG A 120 2.27 -3.64 6.66
CA ARG A 120 1.73 -4.97 6.42
C ARG A 120 1.72 -5.22 4.93
N TYR A 121 2.43 -6.26 4.52
CA TYR A 121 2.43 -6.70 3.13
C TYR A 121 1.00 -7.02 2.63
N PRO A 122 0.75 -6.90 1.31
CA PRO A 122 -0.53 -7.25 0.71
C PRO A 122 -1.02 -8.63 1.14
N HIS A 123 -2.20 -8.68 1.75
CA HIS A 123 -2.83 -9.93 2.18
C HIS A 123 -4.18 -10.08 1.48
N ILE A 124 -4.15 -10.85 0.38
CA ILE A 124 -5.23 -10.91 -0.59
C ILE A 124 -5.96 -12.24 -0.44
N PRO A 125 -7.21 -12.25 0.06
CA PRO A 125 -8.01 -13.48 0.15
C PRO A 125 -8.60 -13.91 -1.20
N GLY A 126 -8.78 -12.96 -2.14
CA GLY A 126 -9.33 -13.19 -3.47
C GLY A 126 -8.27 -13.18 -4.58
N VAL A 127 -8.58 -12.61 -5.74
CA VAL A 127 -7.63 -12.56 -6.87
C VAL A 127 -6.66 -11.39 -6.75
N SER A 128 -7.16 -10.20 -6.45
CA SER A 128 -6.38 -8.97 -6.49
C SER A 128 -7.04 -7.86 -5.69
N ASP A 129 -6.21 -7.04 -5.05
CA ASP A 129 -6.61 -5.87 -4.27
C ASP A 129 -5.80 -4.63 -4.71
N ARG A 130 -6.41 -3.46 -4.63
CA ARG A 130 -5.76 -2.17 -4.87
C ARG A 130 -5.13 -1.66 -3.58
N TYR A 131 -3.96 -1.05 -3.70
CA TYR A 131 -3.28 -0.44 -2.57
C TYR A 131 -2.94 1.00 -2.89
N GLY A 132 -3.58 1.92 -2.19
CA GLY A 132 -3.39 3.36 -2.35
C GLY A 132 -2.45 3.90 -1.29
N LEU A 133 -1.41 4.61 -1.71
CA LEU A 133 -0.51 5.37 -0.84
C LEU A 133 -0.84 6.85 -0.93
N PHE A 134 -1.00 7.48 0.23
CA PHE A 134 -1.41 8.87 0.38
C PHE A 134 -0.50 9.59 1.35
N VAL A 135 -0.01 10.76 0.96
CA VAL A 135 0.77 11.65 1.83
C VAL A 135 -0.04 12.90 2.10
N PHE A 136 -0.11 13.30 3.37
CA PHE A 136 -0.79 14.50 3.84
C PHE A 136 0.21 15.43 4.51
N GLU A 137 0.15 16.72 4.21
CA GLU A 137 0.84 17.72 5.02
C GLU A 137 0.09 17.88 6.36
N GLN A 138 0.82 17.84 7.47
CA GLN A 138 0.25 18.06 8.79
C GLN A 138 0.22 19.56 9.12
N PRO A 139 -0.77 20.03 9.90
CA PRO A 139 -0.80 21.41 10.40
C PRO A 139 0.36 21.74 11.38
N GLY A 140 1.10 20.72 11.81
CA GLY A 140 2.19 20.81 12.77
C GLY A 140 2.54 19.41 13.30
N ARG A 141 3.26 19.35 14.42
CA ARG A 141 3.51 18.07 15.10
C ARG A 141 2.22 17.59 15.76
N ILE A 142 1.92 16.31 15.57
CA ILE A 142 0.70 15.69 16.09
C ILE A 142 1.07 14.63 17.12
N ALA A 143 0.43 14.67 18.28
CA ALA A 143 0.45 13.57 19.23
C ALA A 143 -0.65 12.58 18.83
N PHE A 144 -0.30 11.57 18.03
CA PHE A 144 -1.27 10.60 17.58
C PHE A 144 -1.58 9.60 18.69
N GLU A 145 -2.86 9.31 18.86
CA GLU A 145 -3.32 8.20 19.69
C GLU A 145 -3.05 6.85 19.02
N SER A 146 -2.88 5.82 19.84
CA SER A 146 -2.80 4.43 19.35
C SER A 146 -4.07 4.05 18.59
N LEU A 147 -3.90 3.32 17.50
CA LEU A 147 -5.02 2.80 16.72
C LEU A 147 -5.61 1.55 17.38
N SER A 148 -6.84 1.20 16.98
CA SER A 148 -7.49 -0.06 17.39
C SER A 148 -6.67 -1.28 16.95
N THR A 149 -6.80 -2.42 17.64
CA THR A 149 -6.14 -3.66 17.19
C THR A 149 -6.66 -4.17 15.84
N SER A 150 -7.93 -3.91 15.52
CA SER A 150 -8.49 -4.21 14.19
C SER A 150 -7.94 -3.25 13.14
N VAL A 151 -7.50 -3.80 12.01
CA VAL A 151 -7.06 -3.05 10.82
C VAL A 151 -8.13 -2.95 9.73
N VAL A 152 -9.16 -3.79 9.80
CA VAL A 152 -10.27 -3.83 8.85
C VAL A 152 -11.32 -2.79 9.21
N ASN A 153 -12.15 -2.40 8.24
CA ASN A 153 -13.18 -1.36 8.40
C ASN A 153 -12.61 -0.05 8.96
N PHE A 154 -11.40 0.33 8.54
CA PHE A 154 -10.74 1.53 9.04
C PHE A 154 -11.44 2.80 8.56
N ASP A 155 -11.94 3.60 9.51
CA ASP A 155 -12.52 4.91 9.23
C ASP A 155 -11.43 5.97 9.01
N TYR A 156 -10.82 5.93 7.84
CA TYR A 156 -9.81 6.91 7.44
C TYR A 156 -10.37 8.34 7.39
N ARG A 157 -11.69 8.52 7.21
CA ARG A 157 -12.32 9.85 7.17
C ARG A 157 -12.32 10.46 8.56
N ALA A 158 -12.73 9.69 9.57
CA ALA A 158 -12.63 10.10 10.96
C ALA A 158 -11.18 10.40 11.35
N PHE A 159 -10.21 9.59 10.90
CA PHE A 159 -8.79 9.83 11.15
C PHE A 159 -8.31 11.16 10.54
N ILE A 160 -8.57 11.40 9.25
CA ILE A 160 -8.20 12.64 8.54
C ILE A 160 -8.83 13.86 9.22
N ASN A 161 -10.10 13.77 9.59
CA ASN A 161 -10.83 14.87 10.22
C ASN A 161 -10.33 15.15 11.65
N LYS A 162 -10.12 14.10 12.45
CA LYS A 162 -9.61 14.21 13.83
C LYS A 162 -8.28 14.96 13.88
N TYR A 163 -7.39 14.65 12.95
CA TYR A 163 -6.04 15.20 12.91
C TYR A 163 -5.87 16.39 11.94
N ARG A 164 -6.97 16.86 11.33
CA ARG A 164 -7.02 18.01 10.41
C ARG A 164 -6.01 17.88 9.26
N LEU A 165 -5.86 16.67 8.71
CA LEU A 165 -4.89 16.39 7.64
C LEU A 165 -5.30 16.97 6.27
N GLY A 166 -6.57 17.35 6.10
CA GLY A 166 -7.06 17.92 4.86
C GLY A 166 -7.06 16.90 3.71
N GLN A 167 -6.59 17.33 2.53
CA GLN A 167 -6.50 16.50 1.34
C GLN A 167 -5.07 15.99 1.16
N PRO A 168 -4.86 14.81 0.55
CA PRO A 168 -3.52 14.33 0.27
C PRO A 168 -2.81 15.27 -0.70
N VAL A 169 -1.55 15.60 -0.39
CA VAL A 169 -0.66 16.42 -1.24
C VAL A 169 0.02 15.58 -2.31
N ALA A 170 0.12 14.27 -2.10
CA ALA A 170 0.65 13.31 -3.06
C ALA A 170 -0.05 11.95 -2.89
N SER A 171 -0.19 11.21 -4.00
CA SER A 171 -0.74 9.87 -4.00
C SER A 171 -0.19 9.04 -5.16
N ASN A 172 -0.12 7.73 -4.95
CA ASN A 172 0.16 6.73 -5.97
C ASN A 172 -0.57 5.44 -5.57
N TYR A 173 -0.72 4.50 -6.49
CA TYR A 173 -1.38 3.23 -6.18
C TYR A 173 -0.88 2.11 -7.08
N PHE A 174 -1.01 0.89 -6.61
CA PHE A 174 -0.77 -0.33 -7.39
C PHE A 174 -1.91 -1.33 -7.17
N VAL A 175 -1.88 -2.40 -7.95
CA VAL A 175 -2.70 -3.59 -7.73
C VAL A 175 -1.76 -4.73 -7.41
N ALA A 176 -2.01 -5.47 -6.33
CA ALA A 176 -1.32 -6.73 -6.12
C ALA A 176 -2.25 -7.88 -6.52
N VAL A 177 -1.66 -8.89 -7.16
CA VAL A 177 -2.32 -10.12 -7.57
C VAL A 177 -1.84 -11.24 -6.67
N TYR A 178 -2.76 -12.07 -6.21
CA TYR A 178 -2.45 -13.22 -5.38
C TYR A 178 -1.70 -14.30 -6.18
N THR A 179 -0.59 -14.76 -5.59
CA THR A 179 0.11 -15.99 -5.97
C THR A 179 0.61 -16.66 -4.69
N SER A 180 0.49 -17.98 -4.57
CA SER A 180 0.96 -18.70 -3.38
C SER A 180 2.48 -18.60 -3.16
N VAL A 181 3.25 -18.53 -4.24
CA VAL A 181 4.68 -18.26 -4.29
C VAL A 181 5.00 -17.49 -5.57
N SER A 182 6.18 -16.88 -5.64
CA SER A 182 6.66 -16.23 -6.88
C SER A 182 6.76 -17.26 -8.03
N PRO A 183 6.15 -17.00 -9.20
CA PRO A 183 6.32 -17.82 -10.40
C PRO A 183 7.77 -17.92 -10.87
N PHE A 184 8.62 -16.95 -10.52
CA PHE A 184 10.04 -16.93 -10.86
C PHE A 184 10.90 -17.80 -9.93
N SER A 185 10.31 -18.37 -8.87
CA SER A 185 11.04 -19.23 -7.93
C SER A 185 11.36 -20.63 -8.47
N GLY A 186 10.82 -21.00 -9.64
CA GLY A 186 10.88 -22.35 -10.20
C GLY A 186 10.06 -23.38 -9.41
N LYS A 187 9.33 -22.95 -8.38
CA LYS A 187 8.39 -23.81 -7.64
C LYS A 187 7.02 -23.71 -8.30
N LEU A 188 6.26 -24.80 -8.20
CA LEU A 188 4.86 -24.79 -8.56
C LEU A 188 4.13 -23.72 -7.72
N PHE A 189 3.42 -22.83 -8.40
CA PHE A 189 2.61 -21.78 -7.78
C PHE A 189 1.13 -22.00 -8.09
N HIS A 190 0.29 -21.47 -7.21
CA HIS A 190 -1.16 -21.48 -7.38
C HIS A 190 -1.68 -20.04 -7.35
N GLY A 191 -2.57 -19.72 -8.29
CA GLY A 191 -3.46 -18.57 -8.17
C GLY A 191 -4.73 -18.97 -7.41
N ASN A 192 -5.54 -17.98 -7.03
CA ASN A 192 -6.86 -18.27 -6.48
C ASN A 192 -7.85 -18.57 -7.60
N ASP A 193 -8.51 -19.74 -7.54
CA ASP A 193 -9.73 -19.97 -8.33
C ASP A 193 -10.85 -19.17 -7.69
N VAL A 194 -11.42 -18.22 -8.41
CA VAL A 194 -12.67 -17.60 -7.95
C VAL A 194 -13.91 -18.22 -8.59
N GLU A 195 -13.75 -18.97 -9.69
CA GLU A 195 -14.89 -19.58 -10.41
C GLU A 195 -15.08 -21.07 -10.07
N GLY A 196 -14.11 -21.69 -9.38
CA GLY A 196 -14.10 -23.15 -9.17
C GLY A 196 -13.93 -23.93 -10.47
N MET A 197 -13.47 -23.25 -11.53
CA MET A 197 -13.35 -23.75 -12.90
C MET A 197 -11.89 -23.95 -13.32
N TRP A 198 -10.96 -24.19 -12.40
CA TRP A 198 -9.65 -24.73 -12.79
C TRP A 198 -9.86 -26.00 -13.61
N HIS A 199 -9.69 -25.87 -14.92
CA HIS A 199 -9.49 -27.01 -15.80
C HIS A 199 -8.25 -27.72 -15.27
N ARG A 200 -8.40 -29.00 -14.88
CA ARG A 200 -7.32 -29.88 -14.37
C ARG A 200 -6.08 -29.91 -15.27
N ASP A 201 -6.21 -29.39 -16.48
CA ASP A 201 -5.25 -29.50 -17.58
C ASP A 201 -4.40 -28.22 -17.76
N LEU A 202 -4.70 -27.14 -17.01
CA LEU A 202 -4.00 -25.84 -17.08
C LEU A 202 -3.28 -25.44 -15.76
N GLY A 203 -3.25 -26.34 -14.77
CA GLY A 203 -2.94 -26.04 -13.36
C GLY A 203 -1.47 -26.00 -12.95
N GLU A 204 -0.53 -26.19 -13.86
CA GLU A 204 0.90 -26.15 -13.55
C GLU A 204 1.63 -25.29 -14.59
N GLY A 205 2.01 -24.08 -14.19
CA GLY A 205 2.89 -23.22 -14.98
C GLY A 205 4.31 -23.28 -14.43
N GLU A 206 5.27 -23.64 -15.27
CA GLU A 206 6.69 -23.41 -15.01
C GLU A 206 7.13 -22.26 -15.91
N LEU A 207 7.49 -21.12 -15.33
CA LEU A 207 8.26 -20.11 -16.05
C LEU A 207 9.72 -20.48 -15.86
N VAL A 208 10.35 -20.94 -16.95
CA VAL A 208 11.81 -21.14 -16.96
C VAL A 208 12.46 -19.76 -16.83
N PRO A 209 13.41 -19.55 -15.90
CA PRO A 209 14.03 -18.25 -15.61
C PRO A 209 14.66 -17.55 -16.82
#